data_AF-A0A1B6FWN1-F1
#
_entry.id   AF-A0A1B6FWN1-F1
#
_cell.length_a   1.000
_cell.length_b   1.000
_cell.length_c   1.000
_cell.angle_alpha   90.00
_cell.angle_beta   90.00
_cell.angle_gamma   90.00
#
_symmetry.space_group_name_H-M   'P 1'
#
loop_
_entity.id
_entity.type
_entity.pdbx_description
1 polymer ?
#
loop_
_entity_poly.entity_id
_entity_poly.type
_entity_poly.pdbx_seq_one_letter_code
_entity_poly.pdbx_strand_id
1 'polypeptide(L)'
;TRLRANQLVFTELFNSAHLADNLDHLRKMLPRFGHSLLTDRRGSLWLFGGYSLSHGPLNDIRLFDTKNNTWMQVTIDSTNDANMPQGRYFHAAEIVQSKREIFVYGGLTQKETNLPGVSNSTLNDFWKFSLKNQRWIDIQTATAP
;
A
#
# COMPACT_ATOMS: atom_id res chain seq x y z
N THR A 1 37.28 -2.08 6.15
CA THR A 1 36.66 -0.78 5.82
C THR A 1 36.18 -0.13 7.10
N ARG A 2 36.69 1.04 7.49
CA ARG A 2 36.41 1.68 8.78
C ARG A 2 35.21 2.62 8.63
N LEU A 3 34.10 2.28 9.28
CA LEU A 3 32.87 3.10 9.26
C LEU A 3 33.01 4.29 10.23
N ARG A 4 32.56 5.48 9.83
CA ARG A 4 32.54 6.69 10.68
C ARG A 4 31.36 6.62 11.66
N ALA A 5 31.56 7.19 12.86
CA ALA A 5 30.70 7.04 14.02
C ALA A 5 29.23 7.51 13.89
N ASN A 6 28.85 8.18 12.79
CA ASN A 6 27.51 8.76 12.60
C ASN A 6 26.81 8.26 11.32
N GLN A 7 27.19 7.11 10.78
CA GLN A 7 26.57 6.56 9.58
C GLN A 7 25.76 5.30 9.92
N LEU A 8 24.42 5.43 9.90
CA LEU A 8 23.53 4.28 9.87
C LEU A 8 23.71 3.58 8.52
N VAL A 9 24.40 2.44 8.53
CA VAL A 9 24.50 1.57 7.37
C VAL A 9 23.33 0.60 7.43
N PHE A 10 22.30 0.82 6.61
CA PHE A 10 21.33 -0.21 6.29
C PHE A 10 21.97 -1.16 5.30
N THR A 11 22.54 -2.26 5.79
CA THR A 11 22.73 -3.45 4.95
C THR A 11 21.40 -4.18 4.93
N GLU A 12 20.74 -4.23 3.77
CA GLU A 12 19.63 -5.16 3.60
C GLU A 12 20.16 -6.58 3.87
N LEU A 13 19.68 -7.21 4.95
CA LEU A 13 20.09 -8.59 5.29
C LEU A 13 19.58 -9.61 4.26
N PHE A 14 18.64 -9.19 3.40
CA PHE A 14 18.00 -9.98 2.36
C PHE A 14 18.24 -9.33 1.01
N ASN A 15 19.09 -9.96 0.18
CA ASN A 15 19.21 -9.56 -1.22
C ASN A 15 18.10 -10.20 -2.04
N SER A 16 17.05 -9.42 -2.32
CA SER A 16 15.92 -9.88 -3.13
C SER A 16 16.32 -10.32 -4.54
N ALA A 17 17.45 -9.83 -5.09
CA ALA A 17 17.92 -10.22 -6.41
C ALA A 17 18.30 -11.71 -6.52
N HIS A 18 18.61 -12.40 -5.41
CA HIS A 18 19.03 -13.81 -5.41
C HIS A 18 17.97 -14.78 -4.86
N LEU A 19 16.70 -14.38 -4.83
CA LEU A 19 15.60 -15.27 -4.44
C LEU A 19 15.44 -16.44 -5.42
N ALA A 20 15.15 -17.62 -4.88
CA ALA A 20 14.70 -18.78 -5.65
C ALA A 20 13.37 -18.46 -6.36
N ASP A 21 13.10 -19.12 -7.49
CA ASP A 21 11.95 -18.80 -8.36
C ASP A 21 10.60 -18.88 -7.62
N ASN A 22 10.48 -19.81 -6.66
CA ASN A 22 9.28 -19.95 -5.82
C ASN A 22 9.06 -18.76 -4.87
N LEU A 23 10.05 -17.88 -4.70
CA LEU A 23 10.00 -16.67 -3.87
C LEU A 23 10.00 -15.37 -4.71
N ASP A 24 9.87 -15.44 -6.04
CA ASP A 24 9.88 -14.25 -6.92
C ASP A 24 8.80 -13.23 -6.54
N HIS A 25 7.70 -13.68 -5.93
CA HIS A 25 6.65 -12.81 -5.41
C HIS A 25 7.16 -11.81 -4.37
N LEU A 26 8.23 -12.12 -3.64
CA LEU A 26 8.85 -11.21 -2.67
C LEU A 26 9.67 -10.11 -3.32
N ARG A 27 10.24 -10.34 -4.52
CA ARG A 27 10.95 -9.28 -5.28
C ARG A 27 10.02 -8.13 -5.67
N LYS A 28 8.74 -8.44 -5.86
CA LYS A 28 7.70 -7.48 -6.27
C LYS A 28 7.08 -6.75 -5.08
N MET A 29 7.45 -7.12 -3.84
CA MET A 29 7.01 -6.48 -2.62
C MET A 29 8.04 -5.43 -2.17
N LEU A 30 7.67 -4.16 -2.27
CA LEU A 30 8.50 -3.08 -1.75
C LEU A 30 8.50 -3.07 -0.21
N PRO A 31 9.69 -3.01 0.45
CA PRO A 31 9.79 -2.73 1.88
C PRO A 31 9.08 -1.41 2.21
N ARG A 32 8.27 -1.42 3.27
CA ARG A 32 7.39 -0.30 3.59
C ARG A 32 7.02 -0.23 5.07
N PHE A 33 6.71 0.96 5.55
CA PHE A 33 6.13 1.19 6.88
C PHE A 33 4.84 2.00 6.79
N GLY A 34 4.05 2.06 7.87
CA GLY A 34 2.79 2.82 7.92
C GLY A 34 1.71 2.33 6.94
N HIS A 35 1.79 1.07 6.51
CA HIS A 35 0.75 0.40 5.71
C HIS A 35 -0.35 -0.15 6.61
N SER A 36 -1.49 -0.52 6.01
CA SER A 36 -2.53 -1.30 6.68
C SER A 36 -2.49 -2.75 6.19
N LEU A 37 -2.76 -3.69 7.08
CA LEU A 37 -2.91 -5.12 6.78
C LEU A 37 -4.24 -5.61 7.36
N LEU A 38 -5.13 -6.09 6.49
CA LEU A 38 -6.52 -6.41 6.83
C LEU A 38 -6.81 -7.88 6.50
N THR A 39 -7.61 -8.56 7.31
CA THR A 39 -7.92 -9.99 7.08
C THR A 39 -9.33 -10.13 6.53
N ASP A 40 -9.52 -10.83 5.42
CA ASP A 40 -10.87 -11.15 4.93
C ASP A 40 -11.49 -12.37 5.63
N ARG A 41 -12.78 -12.62 5.40
CA ARG A 41 -13.50 -13.77 5.97
C ARG A 41 -12.89 -15.13 5.60
N ARG A 42 -12.07 -15.20 4.53
CA ARG A 42 -11.42 -16.43 4.07
C ARG A 42 -10.03 -16.61 4.72
N GLY A 43 -9.59 -15.66 5.53
CA GLY A 43 -8.29 -15.66 6.19
C GLY A 43 -7.16 -15.15 5.31
N SER A 44 -7.45 -14.57 4.14
CA SER A 44 -6.42 -13.94 3.30
C SER A 44 -6.12 -12.52 3.79
N LEU A 45 -4.87 -12.06 3.63
CA LEU A 45 -4.44 -10.75 4.12
C LEU A 45 -4.34 -9.75 2.98
N TRP A 46 -4.95 -8.60 3.15
CA TRP A 46 -4.96 -7.49 2.21
C TRP A 46 -4.06 -6.38 2.74
N LEU A 47 -3.01 -6.06 2.00
CA LEU A 47 -2.11 -4.96 2.31
C LEU A 47 -2.45 -3.76 1.42
N PHE A 48 -2.53 -2.57 2.00
CA PHE A 48 -2.72 -1.34 1.25
C PHE A 48 -1.76 -0.24 1.71
N GLY A 49 -1.18 0.44 0.71
CA GLY A 49 -0.36 1.63 0.88
C GLY A 49 0.93 1.41 1.65
N GLY A 50 1.32 2.43 2.42
CA GLY A 50 2.59 2.50 3.16
C GLY A 50 3.60 3.43 2.49
N TYR A 51 4.74 3.62 3.13
CA TYR A 51 5.85 4.42 2.61
C TYR A 51 7.07 3.54 2.38
N SER A 52 7.58 3.53 1.16
CA SER A 52 8.87 2.94 0.81
C SER A 52 9.94 4.01 0.79
N LEU A 53 11.10 3.74 1.38
CA LEU A 53 12.24 4.66 1.32
C LEU A 53 12.75 4.87 -0.10
N SER A 54 12.56 3.90 -0.99
CA SER A 54 13.01 3.96 -2.39
C SER A 54 11.97 4.52 -3.36
N HIS A 55 10.68 4.46 -3.01
CA HIS A 55 9.58 4.82 -3.92
C HIS A 55 8.59 5.85 -3.35
N GLY A 56 8.78 6.29 -2.12
CA GLY A 56 7.87 7.23 -1.45
C GLY A 56 6.54 6.59 -1.02
N PRO A 57 5.46 7.39 -0.92
CA PRO A 57 4.13 6.90 -0.58
C PRO A 57 3.58 5.96 -1.65
N LEU A 58 3.01 4.83 -1.22
CA LEU A 58 2.47 3.78 -2.09
C LEU A 58 0.93 3.78 -2.04
N ASN A 59 0.30 3.41 -3.15
CA ASN A 59 -1.15 3.20 -3.28
C ASN A 59 -1.51 1.81 -3.85
N ASP A 60 -0.54 0.89 -3.90
CA ASP A 60 -0.81 -0.47 -4.35
C ASP A 60 -1.58 -1.27 -3.30
N ILE A 61 -2.38 -2.22 -3.78
CA ILE A 61 -3.07 -3.21 -2.96
C ILE A 61 -2.52 -4.60 -3.29
N ARG A 62 -2.19 -5.38 -2.26
CA ARG A 62 -1.58 -6.70 -2.37
C ARG A 62 -2.40 -7.70 -1.57
N LEU A 63 -2.45 -8.94 -2.04
CA LEU A 63 -3.15 -10.03 -1.38
C LEU A 63 -2.13 -11.10 -0.99
N PHE A 64 -2.07 -11.46 0.29
CA PHE A 64 -1.34 -12.60 0.78
C PHE A 64 -2.29 -13.78 0.95
N ASP A 65 -2.05 -14.85 0.21
CA ASP A 65 -2.72 -16.12 0.42
C ASP A 65 -2.06 -16.86 1.58
N THR A 66 -2.74 -16.89 2.72
CA THR A 66 -2.26 -17.57 3.94
C THR A 66 -2.23 -19.09 3.83
N LYS A 67 -2.90 -19.68 2.82
CA LYS A 67 -2.84 -21.13 2.59
C LYS A 67 -1.55 -21.53 1.90
N ASN A 68 -1.15 -20.75 0.91
CA ASN A 68 0.02 -21.02 0.08
C ASN A 68 1.26 -20.21 0.51
N ASN A 69 1.09 -19.27 1.44
CA ASN A 69 2.11 -18.33 1.91
C ASN A 69 2.73 -17.48 0.78
N THR A 70 1.90 -17.05 -0.17
CA THR A 70 2.34 -16.31 -1.35
C THR A 70 1.69 -14.93 -1.44
N TRP A 71 2.49 -13.95 -1.87
CA TRP A 71 1.97 -12.63 -2.23
C TRP A 71 1.50 -12.64 -3.67
N MET A 72 0.33 -12.04 -3.90
CA MET A 72 -0.29 -11.88 -5.20
C MET A 72 -0.55 -10.40 -5.45
N GLN A 73 -0.30 -9.97 -6.68
CA GLN A 73 -0.73 -8.66 -7.15
C GLN A 73 -2.23 -8.70 -7.40
N VAL A 74 -2.92 -7.68 -6.92
CA VAL A 74 -4.34 -7.47 -7.21
C VAL A 74 -4.42 -6.61 -8.46
N THR A 75 -5.08 -7.11 -9.50
CA THR A 75 -5.33 -6.34 -10.71
C THR A 75 -6.48 -5.39 -10.46
N ILE A 76 -6.16 -4.11 -10.27
CA ILE A 76 -7.19 -3.07 -10.20
C ILE A 76 -7.76 -2.89 -11.61
N ASP A 77 -9.07 -2.77 -11.72
CA ASP A 77 -9.71 -2.46 -13.00
C ASP A 77 -9.20 -1.10 -13.52
N SER A 78 -8.35 -1.14 -14.55
CA SER A 78 -7.65 0.00 -15.14
C SER A 78 -8.44 0.70 -16.26
N THR A 79 -9.77 0.61 -16.25
CA THR A 79 -10.59 1.44 -17.16
C THR A 79 -10.15 2.92 -17.04
N ASN A 80 -10.26 3.68 -18.13
CA ASN A 80 -9.77 5.07 -18.20
C ASN A 80 -10.34 6.01 -17.10
N ASP A 81 -11.39 5.58 -16.39
CA ASP A 81 -12.03 6.27 -15.25
C ASP A 81 -11.64 5.68 -13.87
N ALA A 82 -10.55 4.90 -13.78
CA ALA A 82 -10.10 4.27 -12.55
C ALA A 82 -9.51 5.30 -11.57
N ASN A 83 -10.41 6.01 -10.87
CA ASN A 83 -10.04 6.82 -9.71
C ASN A 83 -9.53 5.90 -8.60
N MET A 84 -8.28 6.09 -8.21
CA MET A 84 -7.65 5.39 -7.09
C MET A 84 -7.12 6.40 -6.08
N PRO A 85 -7.04 6.04 -4.79
CA PRO A 85 -6.45 6.91 -3.79
C PRO A 85 -4.99 7.24 -4.12
N GLN A 86 -4.57 8.46 -3.80
CA GLN A 86 -3.16 8.83 -3.80
C GLN A 86 -2.34 7.94 -2.87
N GLY A 87 -1.05 7.80 -3.19
CA GLY A 87 -0.07 7.08 -2.36
C GLY A 87 -0.06 7.62 -0.95
N ARG A 88 -0.20 6.73 0.05
CA ARG A 88 -0.40 7.15 1.44
C ARG A 88 0.10 6.17 2.48
N TYR A 89 0.45 6.70 3.64
CA TYR A 89 0.92 5.96 4.80
C TYR A 89 0.38 6.56 6.10
N PHE A 90 0.42 5.81 7.20
CA PHE A 90 -0.22 6.15 8.47
C PHE A 90 -1.71 6.54 8.32
N HIS A 91 -2.39 5.88 7.38
CA HIS A 91 -3.83 6.01 7.16
C HIS A 91 -4.59 5.01 8.05
N ALA A 92 -5.88 5.28 8.29
CA ALA A 92 -6.77 4.30 8.88
C ALA A 92 -7.37 3.43 7.77
N ALA A 93 -7.45 2.12 7.98
CA ALA A 93 -8.19 1.23 7.10
C ALA A 93 -8.89 0.12 7.89
N GLU A 94 -10.04 -0.34 7.39
CA GLU A 94 -10.80 -1.44 7.98
C GLU A 94 -11.57 -2.21 6.90
N ILE A 95 -11.83 -3.49 7.14
CA ILE A 95 -12.58 -4.35 6.23
C ILE A 95 -13.98 -4.65 6.77
N VAL A 96 -15.01 -4.28 6.00
CA VAL A 96 -16.40 -4.64 6.31
C VAL A 96 -16.76 -5.95 5.63
N GLN A 97 -16.65 -7.04 6.38
CA GLN A 97 -16.79 -8.41 5.86
C GLN A 97 -18.13 -8.67 5.16
N SER A 98 -19.23 -8.17 5.73
CA SER A 98 -20.58 -8.35 5.16
C SER A 98 -20.74 -7.70 3.78
N LYS A 99 -20.03 -6.59 3.54
CA LYS A 99 -20.03 -5.88 2.27
C LYS A 99 -18.94 -6.37 1.31
N ARG A 100 -17.90 -7.01 1.84
CA ARG A 100 -16.66 -7.32 1.12
C ARG A 100 -16.03 -6.05 0.55
N GLU A 101 -15.89 -5.04 1.39
CA GLU A 101 -15.32 -3.73 1.07
C GLU A 101 -14.24 -3.37 2.10
N ILE A 102 -13.13 -2.81 1.62
CA ILE A 102 -12.11 -2.18 2.47
C ILE A 102 -12.35 -0.68 2.43
N PHE A 103 -12.34 -0.03 3.58
CA PHE A 103 -12.47 1.41 3.73
C PHE A 103 -11.13 2.01 4.14
N VAL A 104 -10.79 3.17 3.60
CA VAL A 104 -9.54 3.87 3.86
C VAL A 104 -9.82 5.35 4.08
N TYR A 105 -9.36 5.90 5.19
CA TYR A 105 -9.51 7.33 5.51
C TYR A 105 -8.17 8.00 5.80
N GLY A 106 -7.98 9.16 5.19
CA GLY A 106 -6.88 10.07 5.48
C GLY A 106 -5.49 9.46 5.29
N GLY A 107 -4.58 9.81 6.21
CA GLY A 107 -3.16 9.46 6.17
C GLY A 107 -2.27 10.61 5.71
N LEU A 108 -1.01 10.30 5.46
CA LEU A 108 -0.01 11.23 4.95
C LEU A 108 0.39 10.86 3.53
N THR A 109 0.63 11.89 2.71
CA THR A 109 1.28 11.76 1.41
C THR A 109 2.44 12.72 1.29
N GLN A 110 3.24 12.58 0.22
CA GLN A 110 4.31 13.51 -0.09
C GLN A 110 3.70 14.69 -0.83
N LYS A 111 3.97 15.92 -0.36
CA LYS A 111 3.58 17.12 -1.10
C LYS A 111 4.54 17.29 -2.29
N GLU A 112 4.00 17.49 -3.49
CA GLU A 112 4.79 17.92 -4.63
C GLU A 112 5.23 19.37 -4.40
N THR A 113 6.39 19.57 -3.78
CA THR A 113 7.04 20.89 -3.72
C THR A 113 8.45 20.78 -4.27
N ASN A 114 8.84 21.73 -5.11
CA ASN A 114 10.19 21.86 -5.64
C ASN A 114 11.21 22.35 -4.58
N LEU A 115 10.93 22.19 -3.29
CA LEU A 115 11.73 22.72 -2.19
C LEU A 115 12.40 21.59 -1.39
N PRO A 116 13.71 21.67 -1.12
CA PRO A 116 14.39 20.69 -0.29
C PRO A 116 13.96 20.82 1.18
N GLY A 117 13.30 19.79 1.71
CA GLY A 117 12.83 19.75 3.10
C GLY A 117 11.47 19.07 3.30
N VAL A 118 11.22 17.97 2.59
CA VAL A 118 10.02 17.10 2.58
C VAL A 118 8.91 17.54 3.56
N SER A 119 7.97 18.35 3.07
CA SER A 119 6.71 18.59 3.80
C SER A 119 5.71 17.50 3.40
N ASN A 120 5.33 16.64 4.34
CA ASN A 120 4.21 15.73 4.12
C ASN A 120 2.90 16.52 4.12
N SER A 121 1.91 16.06 3.34
CA SER A 121 0.54 16.59 3.37
C SER A 121 -0.37 15.58 4.04
N THR A 122 -1.23 16.05 4.94
CA THR A 122 -2.31 15.24 5.50
C THR A 122 -3.45 15.13 4.49
N LEU A 123 -3.98 13.92 4.35
CA LEU A 123 -5.14 13.61 3.54
C LEU A 123 -6.39 13.56 4.41
N ASN A 124 -7.53 13.96 3.87
CA ASN A 124 -8.84 13.98 4.53
C ASN A 124 -9.94 13.31 3.67
N ASP A 125 -9.55 12.62 2.60
CA ASP A 125 -10.42 11.89 1.68
C ASP A 125 -10.84 10.51 2.25
N PHE A 126 -11.96 9.99 1.75
CA PHE A 126 -12.52 8.72 2.20
C PHE A 126 -12.81 7.79 1.02
N TRP A 127 -12.14 6.64 1.01
CA TRP A 127 -12.20 5.70 -0.10
C TRP A 127 -12.76 4.36 0.34
N LYS A 128 -13.37 3.65 -0.61
CA LYS A 128 -13.62 2.21 -0.48
C LYS A 128 -13.10 1.44 -1.67
N PHE A 129 -12.63 0.22 -1.40
CA PHE A 129 -12.24 -0.77 -2.39
C PHE A 129 -13.21 -1.96 -2.35
N SER A 130 -13.83 -2.29 -3.48
CA SER A 130 -14.70 -3.45 -3.61
C SER A 130 -13.88 -4.71 -3.88
N LEU A 131 -13.96 -5.71 -3.00
CA LEU A 131 -13.27 -7.01 -3.20
C LEU A 131 -13.95 -7.88 -4.25
N LYS A 132 -15.15 -7.50 -4.71
CA LYS A 132 -15.88 -8.21 -5.77
C LYS A 132 -15.38 -7.80 -7.15
N ASN A 133 -15.26 -6.49 -7.36
CA ASN A 133 -14.98 -5.91 -8.67
C ASN A 133 -13.58 -5.31 -8.76
N GLN A 134 -12.80 -5.39 -7.67
CA GLN A 134 -11.43 -4.90 -7.56
C GLN A 134 -11.30 -3.43 -8.01
N ARG A 135 -12.21 -2.59 -7.52
CA ARG A 135 -12.35 -1.19 -7.92
C ARG A 135 -12.42 -0.27 -6.71
N TRP A 136 -11.71 0.85 -6.82
CA TRP A 136 -11.75 1.97 -5.87
C TRP A 136 -12.92 2.91 -6.19
N ILE A 137 -13.52 3.45 -5.15
CA ILE A 137 -14.59 4.45 -5.21
C ILE A 137 -14.28 5.49 -4.14
N ASP A 138 -14.22 6.76 -4.54
CA ASP A 138 -14.19 7.88 -3.62
C ASP A 138 -15.60 8.11 -3.07
N ILE A 139 -15.73 8.09 -1.74
CA ILE A 139 -17.00 8.21 -1.05
C ILE A 139 -17.42 9.68 -0.95
N GLN A 140 -16.47 10.63 -0.95
CA GLN A 140 -16.79 12.06 -0.83
C GLN A 140 -17.36 12.65 -2.13
N THR A 141 -17.00 12.10 -3.29
CA THR A 141 -17.62 12.46 -4.59
C THR A 141 -18.91 11.69 -4.89
N ALA A 142 -19.24 10.66 -4.10
CA ALA A 142 -20.48 9.90 -4.26
C ALA A 142 -21.73 10.59 -3.65
N THR A 143 -21.58 11.81 -3.13
CA THR A 143 -22.70 12.66 -2.71
C THR A 143 -22.77 13.92 -3.57
N ALA A 144 -23.51 13.83 -4.67
CA ALA A 144 -24.34 14.90 -5.20
C ALA A 144 -25.66 14.27 -5.68
N PRO A 145 -26.84 14.75 -5.24
CA PRO A 145 -28.13 14.32 -5.76
C PRO A 145 -28.35 14.71 -7.23
#